data_AF-H0U059-F1
#
_entry.id   AF-H0U059-F1
#
_cell.length_a   1.000
_cell.length_b   1.000
_cell.length_c   1.000
_cell.angle_alpha   90.00
_cell.angle_beta   90.00
_cell.angle_gamma   90.00
#
_symmetry.space_group_name_H-M   'P 1'
#
loop_
_entity.id
_entity.type
_entity.pdbx_description
1 polymer ?
#
loop_
_entity_poly.entity_id
_entity_poly.type
_entity_poly.pdbx_seq_one_letter_code
_entity_poly.pdbx_strand_id
1 'polypeptide(L)'
;MWSARKYSSYIGSARLFALTKRPFLELFSRQEVPLEDIRAFSEWLAVLLLAKQAGSTEYPLTPIEVRSVLRTSGSEALWSFAHRLAFEMEAAKPDKEKATWQNIVGPVFKGAWPLDAELQTSQANLQARSAIVGDRSSL
;
A
#
# COMPACT_ATOMS: atom_id res chain seq x y z
N MET A 1 17.21 5.77 2.68
CA MET A 1 17.44 4.31 2.57
C MET A 1 16.44 3.64 1.62
N TRP A 2 15.13 3.79 1.83
CA TRP A 2 14.12 3.14 0.99
C TRP A 2 14.03 3.67 -0.45
N SER A 3 14.19 4.97 -0.69
CA SER A 3 14.21 5.52 -2.07
C SER A 3 15.33 4.95 -2.95
N ALA A 4 16.44 4.48 -2.38
CA ALA A 4 17.49 3.78 -3.13
C ALA A 4 17.10 2.32 -3.47
N ARG A 5 16.18 1.72 -2.69
CA ARG A 5 15.72 0.35 -2.87
C ARG A 5 14.55 0.21 -3.84
N LYS A 6 13.91 1.30 -4.27
CA LYS A 6 12.77 1.25 -5.20
C LYS A 6 13.06 0.55 -6.53
N TYR A 7 14.33 0.53 -6.94
CA TYR A 7 14.79 -0.17 -8.15
C TYR A 7 15.17 -1.64 -7.91
N SER A 8 15.11 -2.12 -6.66
CA SER A 8 15.39 -3.51 -6.33
C SER A 8 14.12 -4.34 -6.51
N SER A 9 14.25 -5.47 -7.20
CA SER A 9 13.22 -6.52 -7.25
C SER A 9 13.11 -7.30 -5.94
N TYR A 10 13.94 -7.01 -4.94
CA TYR A 10 14.02 -7.74 -3.69
C TYR A 10 13.84 -6.82 -2.47
N ILE A 11 12.72 -6.99 -1.77
CA ILE A 11 12.37 -6.19 -0.58
C ILE A 11 13.33 -6.46 0.59
N GLY A 12 13.85 -7.69 0.69
CA GLY A 12 14.70 -8.15 1.79
C GLY A 12 14.14 -9.41 2.46
N SER A 13 14.80 -9.88 3.52
CA SER A 13 14.23 -10.93 4.37
C SER A 13 13.18 -10.39 5.34
N ALA A 14 12.33 -11.26 5.90
CA ALA A 14 11.36 -10.87 6.93
C ALA A 14 12.02 -10.18 8.13
N ARG A 15 13.19 -10.65 8.55
CA ARG A 15 13.98 -10.04 9.63
C ARG A 15 14.47 -8.64 9.28
N LEU A 16 14.95 -8.44 8.05
CA LEU A 16 15.37 -7.11 7.61
C LEU A 16 14.18 -6.15 7.57
N PHE A 17 13.06 -6.59 6.99
CA PHE A 17 11.84 -5.80 6.98
C PHE A 17 11.35 -5.48 8.39
N ALA A 18 11.44 -6.41 9.34
CA ALA A 18 11.07 -6.15 10.74
C ALA A 18 11.83 -4.95 11.33
N LEU A 19 13.13 -4.86 11.07
CA LEU A 19 14.00 -3.77 11.54
C LEU A 19 13.68 -2.43 10.86
N THR A 20 13.16 -2.46 9.63
CA THR A 20 12.94 -1.26 8.81
C THR A 20 11.46 -0.94 8.56
N LYS A 21 10.52 -1.71 9.13
CA LYS A 21 9.07 -1.56 8.93
C LYS A 21 8.58 -0.19 9.33
N ARG A 22 8.97 0.28 10.52
CA ARG A 22 8.53 1.59 11.02
C ARG A 22 8.92 2.73 10.07
N PRO A 23 10.21 2.92 9.72
CA PRO A 23 10.58 3.98 8.79
C PRO A 23 10.03 3.74 7.37
N PHE A 24 9.66 2.51 7.00
CA PHE A 24 8.97 2.24 5.73
C PHE A 24 7.54 2.80 5.73
N LEU A 25 6.74 2.47 6.75
CA LEU A 25 5.35 2.93 6.84
C LEU A 25 5.26 4.45 7.02
N GLU A 26 6.24 5.05 7.71
CA GLU A 26 6.31 6.51 7.90
C GLU A 26 6.52 7.29 6.59
N LEU A 27 7.04 6.67 5.51
CA LEU A 27 7.21 7.34 4.21
C LEU A 27 5.90 7.88 3.67
N PHE A 28 4.81 7.14 3.87
CA PHE A 28 3.49 7.48 3.37
C PHE A 28 2.86 8.70 4.04
N SER A 29 3.39 9.11 5.20
CA SER A 29 2.93 10.31 5.91
C SER A 29 3.75 11.55 5.58
N ARG A 30 4.86 11.43 4.83
CA ARG A 30 5.77 12.53 4.51
C ARG A 30 5.35 13.19 3.20
N GLN A 31 5.19 14.51 3.21
CA GLN A 31 4.79 15.28 2.02
C GLN A 31 5.89 15.36 0.96
N GLU A 32 7.15 15.19 1.36
CA GLU A 32 8.32 15.32 0.47
C GLU A 32 8.62 14.05 -0.33
N VAL A 33 7.88 12.95 -0.09
CA VAL A 33 8.11 11.70 -0.82
C VAL A 33 7.51 11.82 -2.22
N PRO A 34 8.32 11.62 -3.28
CA PRO A 34 7.82 11.70 -4.65
C PRO A 34 6.69 10.70 -4.92
N LEU A 35 5.77 11.07 -5.81
CA LEU A 35 4.58 10.25 -6.10
C LEU A 35 4.94 8.88 -6.67
N GLU A 36 5.99 8.80 -7.47
CA GLU A 36 6.50 7.54 -8.01
C GLU A 36 7.04 6.61 -6.92
N ASP A 37 7.61 7.16 -5.85
CA ASP A 37 8.07 6.39 -4.69
C ASP A 37 6.85 5.84 -3.94
N ILE A 38 5.80 6.65 -3.74
CA ILE A 38 4.55 6.22 -3.11
C ILE A 38 3.91 5.07 -3.89
N ARG A 39 3.86 5.15 -5.23
CA ARG A 39 3.33 4.07 -6.09
C ARG A 39 4.12 2.78 -5.91
N ALA A 40 5.45 2.84 -6.02
CA ALA A 40 6.32 1.67 -5.88
C ALA A 40 6.20 1.02 -4.49
N PHE A 41 6.20 1.83 -3.42
CA PHE A 41 6.07 1.29 -2.07
C PHE A 41 4.67 0.77 -1.77
N SER A 42 3.62 1.32 -2.41
CA SER A 42 2.26 0.79 -2.28
C SER A 42 2.11 -0.58 -2.92
N GLU A 43 2.74 -0.81 -4.07
CA GLU A 43 2.82 -2.15 -4.65
C GLU A 43 3.53 -3.12 -3.70
N TRP A 44 4.61 -2.68 -3.03
CA TRP A 44 5.31 -3.53 -2.05
C TRP A 44 4.44 -3.91 -0.86
N LEU A 45 3.56 -3.03 -0.38
CA LEU A 45 2.59 -3.39 0.67
C LEU A 45 1.73 -4.58 0.25
N ALA A 46 1.25 -4.60 -1.00
CA ALA A 46 0.49 -5.72 -1.55
C ALA A 46 1.35 -6.99 -1.64
N VAL A 47 2.57 -6.89 -2.20
CA VAL A 47 3.51 -8.03 -2.31
C VAL A 47 3.79 -8.67 -0.95
N LEU A 48 4.06 -7.86 0.07
CA LEU A 48 4.35 -8.35 1.42
C LEU A 48 3.17 -9.08 2.05
N LEU A 49 1.95 -8.54 1.91
CA LEU A 49 0.74 -9.18 2.42
C LEU A 49 0.40 -10.46 1.65
N LEU A 50 0.52 -10.45 0.32
CA LEU A 50 0.29 -11.61 -0.53
C LEU A 50 1.29 -12.74 -0.21
N ALA A 51 2.58 -12.43 -0.10
CA ALA A 51 3.60 -13.40 0.23
C ALA A 51 3.40 -14.01 1.63
N LYS A 52 2.94 -13.19 2.58
CA LYS A 52 2.54 -13.67 3.92
C LYS A 52 1.33 -14.59 3.85
N GLN A 53 0.29 -14.18 3.14
CA GLN A 53 -0.96 -14.94 3.03
C GLN A 53 -0.76 -16.27 2.30
N ALA A 54 0.13 -16.31 1.31
CA ALA A 54 0.51 -17.53 0.60
C ALA A 54 1.41 -18.49 1.44
N GLY A 55 1.84 -18.08 2.63
CA GLY A 55 2.72 -18.87 3.49
C GLY A 55 4.19 -18.89 3.06
N SER A 56 4.58 -18.04 2.11
CA SER A 56 5.95 -17.99 1.58
C SER A 56 6.95 -17.36 2.55
N THR A 57 6.48 -16.54 3.49
CA THR A 57 7.32 -15.73 4.38
C THR A 57 6.50 -15.12 5.51
N GLU A 58 7.12 -14.90 6.67
CA GLU A 58 6.46 -14.30 7.83
C GLU A 58 6.76 -12.81 7.97
N TYR A 59 6.50 -12.02 6.92
CA TYR A 59 6.67 -10.58 7.03
C TYR A 59 5.80 -10.03 8.16
N PRO A 60 6.36 -9.25 9.11
CA PRO A 60 5.62 -8.69 10.25
C PRO A 60 4.78 -7.48 9.86
N LEU A 61 4.04 -7.58 8.75
CA LEU A 61 3.09 -6.59 8.26
C LEU A 61 1.66 -7.14 8.43
N THR A 62 0.76 -6.31 8.95
CA THR A 62 -0.64 -6.67 9.14
C THR A 62 -1.54 -5.94 8.15
N PRO A 63 -2.69 -6.52 7.75
CA PRO A 63 -3.64 -5.82 6.90
C PRO A 63 -4.14 -4.50 7.49
N ILE A 64 -4.27 -4.41 8.82
CA ILE A 64 -4.70 -3.20 9.53
C ILE A 64 -3.69 -2.06 9.38
N GLU A 65 -2.39 -2.34 9.52
CA GLU A 65 -1.32 -1.36 9.28
C GLU A 65 -1.37 -0.84 7.84
N VAL A 66 -1.58 -1.74 6.87
CA VAL A 66 -1.69 -1.37 5.46
C VAL A 66 -2.94 -0.52 5.20
N ARG A 67 -4.10 -0.88 5.76
CA ARG A 67 -5.32 -0.08 5.66
C ARG A 67 -5.10 1.33 6.19
N SER A 68 -4.46 1.45 7.36
CA SER A 68 -4.17 2.76 7.96
C SER A 68 -3.32 3.62 7.03
N VAL A 69 -2.31 3.02 6.37
CA VAL A 69 -1.49 3.71 5.36
C VAL A 69 -2.34 4.12 4.17
N LEU A 70 -3.02 3.18 3.52
CA LEU A 70 -3.80 3.43 2.30
C LEU A 70 -4.87 4.50 2.48
N ARG A 71 -5.50 4.56 3.65
CA ARG A 71 -6.50 5.58 4.00
C ARG A 71 -5.97 7.01 3.93
N THR A 72 -4.67 7.20 4.12
CA THR A 72 -4.02 8.53 4.17
C THR A 72 -3.13 8.84 2.97
N SER A 73 -2.77 7.84 2.16
CA SER A 73 -1.76 7.96 1.08
C SER A 73 -2.29 8.48 -0.27
N GLY A 74 -3.59 8.78 -0.37
CA GLY A 74 -4.22 9.28 -1.59
C GLY A 74 -4.49 8.21 -2.66
N SER A 75 -5.06 8.63 -3.79
CA SER A 75 -5.57 7.75 -4.86
C SER A 75 -4.49 6.89 -5.52
N GLU A 76 -3.27 7.41 -5.62
CA GLU A 76 -2.16 6.74 -6.32
C GLU A 76 -1.70 5.49 -5.56
N ALA A 77 -1.64 5.58 -4.23
CA ALA A 77 -1.32 4.43 -3.40
C ALA A 77 -2.39 3.34 -3.50
N LEU A 78 -3.68 3.74 -3.48
CA LEU A 78 -4.81 2.83 -3.65
C LEU A 78 -4.76 2.13 -5.01
N TRP A 79 -4.53 2.89 -6.08
CA TRP A 79 -4.43 2.35 -7.44
C TRP A 79 -3.28 1.36 -7.55
N SER A 80 -2.07 1.71 -7.11
CA SER A 80 -0.91 0.81 -7.17
C SER A 80 -1.10 -0.46 -6.34
N PHE A 81 -1.70 -0.34 -5.15
CA PHE A 81 -2.02 -1.50 -4.32
C PHE A 81 -3.04 -2.42 -5.02
N ALA A 82 -4.13 -1.86 -5.54
CA ALA A 82 -5.17 -2.63 -6.26
C ALA A 82 -4.62 -3.27 -7.55
N HIS A 83 -3.82 -2.53 -8.31
CA HIS A 83 -3.20 -3.03 -9.53
C HIS A 83 -2.35 -4.26 -9.25
N ARG A 84 -1.60 -4.26 -8.14
CA ARG A 84 -0.82 -5.44 -7.77
C ARG A 84 -1.67 -6.65 -7.40
N LEU A 85 -2.80 -6.44 -6.73
CA LEU A 85 -3.74 -7.54 -6.43
C LEU A 85 -4.37 -8.10 -7.71
N ALA A 86 -4.71 -7.23 -8.67
CA ALA A 86 -5.23 -7.65 -9.98
C ALA A 86 -4.19 -8.45 -10.75
N PHE A 87 -2.93 -7.99 -10.78
CA PHE A 87 -1.82 -8.72 -11.40
C PHE A 87 -1.66 -10.14 -10.82
N GLU A 88 -1.80 -10.31 -9.50
CA GLU A 88 -1.73 -11.63 -8.86
C GLU A 88 -2.88 -12.55 -9.31
N MET A 89 -4.07 -11.99 -9.53
CA MET A 89 -5.21 -12.74 -10.09
C MET A 89 -4.99 -13.10 -11.55
N GLU A 90 -4.48 -12.18 -12.37
CA GLU A 90 -4.17 -12.42 -13.79
C GLU A 90 -3.05 -13.46 -13.99
N ALA A 91 -2.08 -13.50 -13.08
CA ALA A 91 -1.00 -14.48 -13.09
C ALA A 91 -1.46 -15.88 -12.62
N ALA A 92 -2.62 -15.99 -11.97
CA ALA A 92 -3.15 -17.27 -11.53
C ALA A 92 -3.59 -18.11 -12.73
N LYS A 93 -3.29 -19.41 -12.69
CA LYS A 93 -3.81 -20.33 -13.71
C LYS A 93 -5.34 -20.39 -13.64
N PRO A 94 -6.06 -20.55 -14.77
CA PRO A 94 -7.53 -20.57 -14.77
C PRO A 94 -8.16 -21.59 -13.82
N ASP A 95 -7.51 -22.76 -13.64
CA ASP A 95 -7.95 -23.81 -12.73
C ASP A 95 -7.75 -23.47 -11.24
N LYS A 96 -6.89 -22.48 -10.94
CA LYS A 96 -6.54 -22.03 -9.59
C LYS A 96 -7.10 -20.66 -9.24
N GLU A 97 -7.64 -19.92 -10.20
CA GLU A 97 -8.11 -18.54 -10.03
C GLU A 97 -9.05 -18.39 -8.82
N LYS A 98 -10.06 -19.26 -8.70
CA LYS A 98 -10.98 -19.26 -7.56
C LYS A 98 -10.26 -19.49 -6.23
N ALA A 99 -9.31 -20.41 -6.18
CA ALA A 99 -8.55 -20.70 -4.97
C ALA A 99 -7.61 -19.54 -4.61
N THR A 100 -6.98 -18.90 -5.60
CA THR A 100 -6.16 -17.70 -5.42
C THR A 100 -6.99 -16.57 -4.81
N TRP A 101 -8.19 -16.31 -5.35
CA TRP A 101 -9.08 -15.31 -4.77
C TRP A 101 -9.49 -15.67 -3.33
N GLN A 102 -9.98 -16.89 -3.10
CA GLN A 102 -10.53 -17.27 -1.80
C GLN A 102 -9.49 -17.33 -0.68
N ASN A 103 -8.27 -17.79 -0.99
CA ASN A 103 -7.27 -18.10 0.02
C ASN A 103 -6.16 -17.05 0.11
N ILE A 104 -5.90 -16.29 -0.96
CA ILE A 104 -4.76 -15.37 -1.05
C ILE A 104 -5.23 -13.92 -1.23
N VAL A 105 -5.77 -13.58 -2.40
CA VAL A 105 -6.04 -12.18 -2.76
C VAL A 105 -7.22 -11.61 -1.98
N GLY A 106 -8.32 -12.35 -1.87
CA GLY A 106 -9.55 -11.92 -1.19
C GLY A 106 -9.35 -11.59 0.29
N PRO A 107 -8.66 -12.43 1.09
CA PRO A 107 -8.30 -12.10 2.47
C PRO A 107 -7.44 -10.83 2.60
N VAL A 108 -6.44 -10.66 1.71
CA VAL A 108 -5.59 -9.46 1.69
C VAL A 108 -6.42 -8.21 1.36
N PHE A 109 -7.24 -8.29 0.30
CA PHE A 109 -8.12 -7.20 -0.10
C PHE A 109 -9.07 -6.80 1.02
N LYS A 110 -9.83 -7.76 1.58
CA LYS A 110 -10.79 -7.49 2.66
C LYS A 110 -10.14 -6.91 3.91
N GLY A 111 -8.92 -7.34 4.24
CA GLY A 111 -8.20 -6.88 5.42
C GLY A 111 -7.55 -5.50 5.26
N ALA A 112 -7.03 -5.19 4.07
CA ALA A 112 -6.19 -4.01 3.84
C ALA A 112 -6.90 -2.87 3.10
N TRP A 113 -7.92 -3.15 2.29
CA TRP A 113 -8.63 -2.12 1.56
C TRP A 113 -9.43 -1.22 2.52
N PRO A 114 -9.32 0.12 2.42
CA PRO A 114 -10.15 1.04 3.19
C PRO A 114 -11.63 0.97 2.77
N LEU A 115 -12.53 1.29 3.68
CA LEU A 115 -13.96 1.41 3.33
C LEU A 115 -14.21 2.70 2.55
N ASP A 116 -15.19 2.70 1.63
CA ASP A 116 -15.50 3.87 0.80
C ASP A 116 -15.79 5.14 1.63
N ALA A 117 -16.45 4.99 2.79
CA ALA A 117 -16.70 6.10 3.71
C ALA A 117 -15.41 6.70 4.29
N GLU A 118 -14.39 5.88 4.53
CA GLU A 118 -13.07 6.33 4.99
C GLU A 118 -12.35 7.13 3.89
N LEU A 119 -12.50 6.70 2.63
CA LEU A 119 -11.89 7.37 1.48
C LEU A 119 -12.51 8.75 1.23
N GLN A 120 -13.84 8.85 1.29
CA GLN A 120 -14.56 10.12 1.13
C GLN A 120 -14.16 11.15 2.20
N THR A 121 -14.03 10.72 3.45
CA THR A 121 -13.65 11.60 4.56
C THR A 121 -12.20 12.09 4.43
N SER A 122 -11.28 11.22 4.00
CA SER A 122 -9.89 11.60 3.73
C SER A 122 -9.78 12.59 2.57
N GLN A 123 -10.53 12.39 1.49
CA GLN A 123 -10.52 13.29 0.34
C GLN A 123 -11.04 14.68 0.68
N ALA A 124 -12.13 14.77 1.46
CA ALA A 124 -12.66 16.04 1.95
C ALA A 124 -11.64 16.79 2.83
N ASN A 125 -10.91 16.07 3.69
CA ASN A 125 -9.86 16.66 4.53
C ASN A 125 -8.63 17.15 3.74
N LEU A 126 -8.25 16.43 2.67
CA LEU A 126 -7.17 16.85 1.77
C LEU A 126 -7.56 18.12 0.99
N GLN A 127 -8.78 18.19 0.47
CA GLN A 127 -9.29 19.39 -0.21
C GLN A 127 -9.35 20.60 0.72
N ALA A 128 -9.85 20.42 1.94
CA ALA A 128 -9.91 21.50 2.94
C ALA A 128 -8.51 22.04 3.29
N ARG A 129 -7.51 21.15 3.41
CA ARG A 129 -6.11 21.55 3.67
C ARG A 129 -5.49 22.30 2.51
N SER A 130 -5.72 21.87 1.27
CA SER A 130 -5.23 22.57 0.08
C SER A 130 -5.86 23.97 -0.08
N ALA A 131 -7.13 24.13 0.29
CA ALA A 131 -7.81 25.43 0.26
C ALA A 131 -7.22 26.43 1.26
N ILE A 132 -6.84 26.00 2.47
CA ILE A 132 -6.24 26.86 3.49
C ILE A 132 -4.81 27.31 3.12
N VAL A 133 -4.06 26.48 2.38
CA VAL A 133 -2.70 26.82 1.93
C VAL A 133 -2.72 27.76 0.71
N GLY A 134 -3.71 27.64 -0.18
CA GLY A 134 -3.87 28.52 -1.34
C GLY A 134 -4.24 29.97 -1.00
N ASP A 135 -4.84 30.20 0.17
CA ASP A 135 -5.33 31.53 0.61
C ASP A 135 -4.24 32.40 1.28
N ARG A 136 -3.05 31.85 1.52
CA ARG A 136 -1.93 32.58 2.17
C ARG A 136 -0.87 33.11 1.21
N SER A 137 -1.05 32.96 -0.11
CA SER A 137 -0.11 33.42 -1.14
C SER A 137 -0.55 34.72 -1.85
N SER A 138 -1.59 35.39 -1.33
CA SER A 138 -2.17 36.62 -1.90
C SER A 138 -2.22 37.75 -0.85
N LEU A 139 -1.12 38.01 -0.16
CA LEU A 139 -0.90 39.23 0.63
C LEU A 139 0.55 39.70 0.51
#